data_AF-A0A4Q3DHP1-F1
#
_entry.id   AF-A0A4Q3DHP1-F1
#
_cell.length_a   1.000
_cell.length_b   1.000
_cell.length_c   1.000
_cell.angle_alpha   90.00
_cell.angle_beta   90.00
_cell.angle_gamma   90.00
#
_symmetry.space_group_name_H-M   'P 1'
#
loop_
_entity.id
_entity.type
_entity.pdbx_description
1 polymer ?
#
loop_
_entity_poly.entity_id
_entity_poly.type
_entity_poly.pdbx_seq_one_letter_code
_entity_poly.pdbx_strand_id
1 'polypeptide(L)'
;MWPAGALIALPAVFYNSSNSICNIGGAGIFGDHPVNGNVITWDFRNIKLPGAGTNYSGSRGYVIFRIKANTNLAVPDSFFNKAAIYFDYNLPTLTGTVKTTLGSSRAVCPNTSVSFSAGLTGATYQWQVDIGSGYSNLSNGGIYSGVNTPTLTLSTVSTSFAGFRYRCLVNGNIYSPENILRFSSEWTGALNNVWTNPGNWTCNVVPDANTAVYIPSGTTAPFISSNVACYSLTMAPNTTVLVISGFGLSITGKNN
;
A
#
# COMPACT_ATOMS: atom_id res chain seq x y z
N MET A 1 38.80 -17.05 -11.77
CA MET A 1 37.85 -16.87 -10.64
C MET A 1 37.77 -15.38 -10.36
N TRP A 2 36.65 -14.73 -10.72
CA TRP A 2 36.50 -13.27 -10.59
C TRP A 2 35.98 -12.94 -9.17
N PRO A 3 36.61 -12.01 -8.43
CA PRO A 3 36.10 -11.53 -7.16
C PRO A 3 35.13 -10.38 -7.43
N ALA A 4 33.90 -10.68 -7.86
CA ALA A 4 32.98 -9.63 -8.29
C ALA A 4 32.05 -9.18 -7.16
N GLY A 5 32.13 -7.89 -6.82
CA GLY A 5 31.16 -7.17 -6.01
C GLY A 5 30.18 -6.41 -6.90
N ALA A 6 28.90 -6.38 -6.55
CA ALA A 6 27.88 -5.59 -7.23
C ALA A 6 27.38 -4.48 -6.31
N LEU A 7 27.46 -3.23 -6.75
CA LEU A 7 26.90 -2.08 -6.03
C LEU A 7 25.62 -1.65 -6.75
N ILE A 8 24.51 -1.50 -6.03
CA ILE A 8 23.26 -0.94 -6.56
C ILE A 8 23.01 0.37 -5.82
N ALA A 9 23.03 1.51 -6.53
CA ALA A 9 22.67 2.81 -5.98
C ALA A 9 21.32 3.26 -6.55
N LEU A 10 20.34 3.48 -5.69
CA LEU A 10 19.02 4.01 -6.05
C LEU A 10 18.90 5.44 -5.53
N PRO A 11 18.76 6.47 -6.38
CA PRO A 11 18.14 7.73 -5.99
C PRO A 11 16.73 7.48 -5.43
N ALA A 12 16.58 7.57 -4.11
CA ALA A 12 15.33 7.66 -3.38
C ALA A 12 15.04 9.12 -2.99
N VAL A 13 14.02 9.74 -3.60
CA VAL A 13 13.61 11.13 -3.33
C VAL A 13 12.79 11.26 -2.02
N PHE A 14 13.09 10.48 -0.99
CA PHE A 14 12.26 10.42 0.23
C PHE A 14 13.10 10.38 1.49
N TYR A 15 13.56 11.55 1.92
CA TYR A 15 14.12 11.71 3.25
C TYR A 15 13.30 12.70 4.06
N ASN A 16 12.78 12.19 5.18
CA ASN A 16 12.73 12.98 6.40
C ASN A 16 13.82 12.42 7.34
N SER A 17 14.24 13.21 8.31
CA SER A 17 15.35 12.94 9.23
C SER A 17 15.07 11.86 10.29
N SER A 18 14.00 11.05 10.16
CA SER A 18 13.55 10.14 11.23
C SER A 18 12.97 8.81 10.74
N ASN A 19 13.37 8.31 9.58
CA ASN A 19 12.83 7.08 9.01
C ASN A 19 13.77 5.89 9.14
N SER A 20 13.26 4.80 9.72
CA SER A 20 13.87 3.48 9.75
C SER A 20 13.70 2.80 8.38
N ILE A 21 14.79 2.23 7.87
CA ILE A 21 14.81 1.41 6.65
C ILE A 21 14.80 -0.05 7.08
N CYS A 22 13.93 -0.86 6.49
CA CYS A 22 13.91 -2.30 6.67
C CYS A 22 14.17 -2.98 5.33
N ASN A 23 15.30 -3.69 5.22
CA ASN A 23 15.63 -4.52 4.07
C ASN A 23 14.94 -5.88 4.25
N ILE A 24 14.20 -6.32 3.23
CA ILE A 24 13.34 -7.50 3.29
C ILE A 24 13.99 -8.70 2.58
N GLY A 25 15.06 -8.49 1.78
CA GLY A 25 15.87 -9.57 1.20
C GLY A 25 16.72 -9.18 -0.02
N GLY A 26 17.68 -10.05 -0.38
CA GLY A 26 18.50 -9.94 -1.60
C GLY A 26 19.33 -11.20 -1.88
N ALA A 27 19.95 -11.27 -3.05
CA ALA A 27 20.59 -12.48 -3.59
C ALA A 27 22.09 -12.64 -3.23
N GLY A 28 22.49 -12.44 -1.95
CA GLY A 28 23.89 -12.59 -1.50
C GLY A 28 24.15 -12.26 -0.01
N ILE A 29 25.41 -12.37 0.45
CA ILE A 29 25.84 -11.93 1.80
C ILE A 29 26.01 -10.41 1.80
N PHE A 30 25.35 -9.73 2.74
CA PHE A 30 25.10 -8.30 2.72
C PHE A 30 26.23 -7.46 3.35
N GLY A 31 26.56 -6.32 2.72
CA GLY A 31 27.35 -5.23 3.30
C GLY A 31 26.51 -3.97 3.56
N ASP A 32 27.11 -2.99 4.25
CA ASP A 32 26.51 -1.76 4.80
C ASP A 32 25.60 -0.97 3.83
N HIS A 33 24.66 -0.21 4.40
CA HIS A 33 23.66 0.60 3.69
C HIS A 33 23.84 2.10 3.95
N PRO A 34 24.86 2.75 3.36
CA PRO A 34 25.04 4.18 3.52
C PRO A 34 23.90 4.91 2.80
N VAL A 35 23.19 5.72 3.58
CA VAL A 35 22.29 6.75 3.09
C VAL A 35 23.12 8.01 2.85
N ASN A 36 23.14 8.52 1.62
CA ASN A 36 23.76 9.81 1.31
C ASN A 36 22.77 10.70 0.57
N GLY A 37 22.22 11.69 1.27
CA GLY A 37 21.14 12.53 0.75
C GLY A 37 19.98 11.66 0.25
N ASN A 38 19.57 11.87 -1.00
CA ASN A 38 18.51 11.11 -1.67
C ASN A 38 18.97 9.78 -2.30
N VAL A 39 20.08 9.16 -1.86
CA VAL A 39 20.58 7.92 -2.48
C VAL A 39 20.75 6.83 -1.43
N ILE A 40 20.22 5.64 -1.71
CA ILE A 40 20.46 4.42 -0.94
C ILE A 40 21.36 3.52 -1.76
N THR A 41 22.41 3.01 -1.13
CA THR A 41 23.38 2.11 -1.76
C THR A 41 23.33 0.73 -1.11
N TRP A 42 23.29 -0.32 -1.94
CA TRP A 42 23.45 -1.71 -1.54
C TRP A 42 24.73 -2.26 -2.14
N ASP A 43 25.59 -2.84 -1.29
CA ASP A 43 26.83 -3.53 -1.69
C ASP A 43 26.68 -5.04 -1.52
N PHE A 44 26.87 -5.78 -2.61
CA PHE A 44 26.88 -7.23 -2.64
C PHE A 44 28.30 -7.71 -2.92
N ARG A 45 29.03 -8.10 -1.88
CA ARG A 45 30.39 -8.60 -2.06
C ARG A 45 30.39 -10.06 -2.51
N ASN A 46 31.22 -10.39 -3.48
CA ASN A 46 31.45 -11.77 -3.93
C ASN A 46 30.15 -12.49 -4.34
N ILE A 47 29.25 -11.78 -5.03
CA ILE A 47 27.90 -12.28 -5.37
C ILE A 47 27.95 -13.48 -6.34
N LYS A 48 29.06 -13.67 -7.08
CA LYS A 48 29.34 -14.84 -7.94
C LYS A 48 28.15 -15.30 -8.79
N LEU A 49 27.43 -14.36 -9.40
CA LEU A 49 26.30 -14.71 -10.26
C LEU A 49 26.80 -15.54 -11.47
N PRO A 50 26.13 -16.65 -11.82
CA PRO A 50 26.43 -17.38 -13.05
C PRO A 50 26.11 -16.51 -14.27
N GLY A 51 26.79 -16.77 -15.38
CA GLY A 51 26.48 -16.12 -16.66
C GLY A 51 25.05 -16.42 -17.09
N ALA A 52 24.35 -15.43 -17.64
CA ALA A 52 22.95 -15.59 -18.08
C ALA A 52 22.78 -16.70 -19.13
N GLY A 53 23.81 -16.97 -19.94
CA GLY A 53 23.82 -18.07 -20.92
C GLY A 53 23.98 -19.46 -20.32
N THR A 54 24.50 -19.59 -19.10
CA THR A 54 24.65 -20.90 -18.40
C THR A 54 23.54 -21.14 -17.39
N ASN A 55 23.12 -20.11 -16.65
CA ASN A 55 21.98 -20.19 -15.74
C ASN A 55 21.28 -18.83 -15.64
N TYR A 56 20.31 -18.63 -16.53
CA TYR A 56 19.50 -17.41 -16.58
C TYR A 56 18.72 -17.13 -15.28
N SER A 57 18.23 -18.18 -14.60
CA SER A 57 17.51 -18.00 -13.33
C SER A 57 18.45 -17.56 -12.21
N GLY A 58 19.65 -18.14 -12.16
CA GLY A 58 20.69 -17.81 -11.18
C GLY A 58 21.38 -16.48 -11.45
N SER A 59 21.32 -15.95 -12.67
CA SER A 59 21.92 -14.67 -13.03
C SER A 59 21.06 -13.45 -12.65
N ARG A 60 19.90 -13.66 -12.01
CA ARG A 60 18.96 -12.59 -11.62
C ARG A 60 19.19 -12.19 -10.16
N GLY A 61 19.60 -10.95 -9.95
CA GLY A 61 19.63 -10.32 -8.62
C GLY A 61 18.37 -9.48 -8.36
N TYR A 62 18.00 -9.33 -7.10
CA TYR A 62 16.93 -8.43 -6.67
C TYR A 62 17.29 -7.75 -5.34
N VAL A 63 16.66 -6.60 -5.10
CA VAL A 63 16.67 -5.88 -3.83
C VAL A 63 15.22 -5.60 -3.45
N ILE A 64 14.82 -5.95 -2.22
CA ILE A 64 13.50 -5.60 -1.68
C ILE A 64 13.70 -4.70 -0.46
N PHE A 65 13.10 -3.51 -0.50
CA PHE A 65 13.25 -2.52 0.57
C PHE A 65 11.90 -1.88 0.90
N ARG A 66 11.76 -1.42 2.14
CA ARG A 66 10.67 -0.53 2.57
C ARG A 66 11.27 0.77 3.10
N ILE A 67 10.69 1.90 2.69
CA ILE A 67 11.07 3.25 3.12
C ILE A 67 9.79 3.98 3.55
N LYS A 68 9.86 4.71 4.65
CA LYS A 68 8.74 5.55 5.10
C LYS A 68 8.66 6.81 4.24
N ALA A 69 7.44 7.13 3.78
CA ALA A 69 7.18 8.27 2.91
C ALA A 69 7.45 9.61 3.62
N ASN A 70 7.81 10.64 2.86
CA ASN A 70 7.88 12.00 3.37
C ASN A 70 6.46 12.50 3.69
N THR A 71 6.27 13.15 4.83
CA THR A 71 4.97 13.65 5.30
C THR A 71 4.40 14.79 4.45
N ASN A 72 5.23 15.43 3.62
CA ASN A 72 4.81 16.51 2.73
C ASN A 72 4.30 16.02 1.36
N LEU A 73 4.25 14.71 1.15
CA LEU A 73 3.68 14.14 -0.06
C LEU A 73 2.15 14.19 0.00
N ALA A 74 1.53 14.82 -0.99
CA ALA A 74 0.09 14.88 -1.17
C ALA A 74 -0.36 13.97 -2.31
N VAL A 75 -1.63 13.60 -2.35
CA VAL A 75 -2.22 13.01 -3.55
C VAL A 75 -2.57 14.16 -4.50
N PRO A 76 -2.17 14.13 -5.80
CA PRO A 76 -1.59 13.02 -6.54
C PRO A 76 -0.10 13.17 -6.92
N ASP A 77 0.75 13.51 -5.95
CA ASP A 77 2.18 13.68 -6.20
C ASP A 77 2.76 12.44 -6.87
N SER A 78 3.65 12.69 -7.81
CA SER A 78 4.37 11.65 -8.51
C SER A 78 5.85 11.85 -8.32
N PHE A 79 6.56 10.74 -8.24
CA PHE A 79 7.99 10.75 -8.10
C PHE A 79 8.66 9.69 -8.94
N PHE A 80 9.93 9.92 -9.24
CA PHE A 80 10.70 9.11 -10.15
C PHE A 80 11.86 8.47 -9.40
N ASN A 81 12.05 7.18 -9.62
CA ASN A 81 13.18 6.42 -9.11
C ASN A 81 13.96 5.84 -10.28
N LYS A 82 15.28 5.81 -10.15
CA LYS A 82 16.21 5.24 -11.13
C LYS A 82 17.26 4.47 -10.35
N ALA A 83 17.89 3.47 -10.96
CA ALA A 83 18.99 2.74 -10.36
C ALA A 83 20.27 2.90 -11.19
N ALA A 84 21.41 2.90 -10.51
CA ALA A 84 22.72 2.68 -11.09
C ALA A 84 23.27 1.35 -10.55
N ILE A 85 23.63 0.44 -11.45
CA ILE A 85 24.18 -0.88 -11.12
C ILE A 85 25.65 -0.89 -11.54
N TYR A 86 26.53 -1.12 -10.59
CA TYR A 86 27.97 -1.22 -10.81
C TYR A 86 28.38 -2.68 -10.67
N PHE A 87 29.18 -3.14 -11.62
CA PHE A 87 29.90 -4.41 -11.52
C PHE A 87 31.39 -4.09 -11.50
N ASP A 88 32.05 -4.50 -10.43
CA ASP A 88 33.47 -4.26 -10.22
C ASP A 88 33.80 -2.76 -10.33
N TYR A 89 34.80 -2.39 -11.14
CA TYR A 89 35.24 -1.01 -11.35
C TYR A 89 34.69 -0.38 -12.64
N ASN A 90 33.64 -0.96 -13.22
CA ASN A 90 33.06 -0.44 -14.46
C ASN A 90 32.14 0.76 -14.20
N LEU A 91 31.89 1.55 -15.26
CA LEU A 91 30.86 2.58 -15.26
C LEU A 91 29.47 1.97 -14.96
N PRO A 92 28.58 2.72 -14.29
CA PRO A 92 27.28 2.19 -13.90
C PRO A 92 26.41 1.91 -15.12
N THR A 93 25.75 0.75 -15.09
CA THR A 93 24.58 0.49 -15.93
C THR A 93 23.36 1.16 -15.30
N LEU A 94 22.81 2.15 -15.97
CA LEU A 94 21.62 2.86 -15.51
C LEU A 94 20.35 2.10 -15.90
N THR A 95 19.43 1.91 -14.96
CA THR A 95 18.10 1.36 -15.30
C THR A 95 17.20 2.39 -15.96
N GLY A 96 16.08 1.92 -16.48
CA GLY A 96 14.94 2.78 -16.78
C GLY A 96 14.45 3.53 -15.54
N THR A 97 13.80 4.67 -15.78
CA THR A 97 13.12 5.45 -14.75
C THR A 97 11.74 4.86 -14.46
N VAL A 98 11.43 4.63 -13.20
CA VAL A 98 10.09 4.21 -12.75
C VAL A 98 9.39 5.41 -12.14
N LYS A 99 8.17 5.70 -12.61
CA LYS A 99 7.28 6.72 -12.02
C LYS A 99 6.34 6.02 -11.03
N THR A 100 6.33 6.50 -9.79
CA THR A 100 5.34 6.13 -8.80
C THR A 100 4.42 7.33 -8.58
N THR A 101 3.12 7.11 -8.71
CA THR A 101 2.10 8.13 -8.41
C THR A 101 1.39 7.76 -7.12
N LEU A 102 1.25 8.70 -6.21
CA LEU A 102 0.50 8.50 -4.98
C LEU A 102 -0.98 8.43 -5.30
N GLY A 103 -1.59 7.33 -4.88
CA GLY A 103 -3.02 7.14 -4.96
C GLY A 103 -3.73 7.67 -3.73
N SER A 104 -4.99 8.07 -3.90
CA SER A 104 -5.89 8.31 -2.77
C SER A 104 -6.39 6.97 -2.24
N SER A 105 -5.95 6.59 -1.04
CA SER A 105 -6.66 5.57 -0.26
C SER A 105 -7.74 6.27 0.56
N ARG A 106 -9.01 6.13 0.14
CA ARG A 106 -10.14 6.65 0.91
C ARG A 106 -10.70 5.50 1.74
N ALA A 107 -10.52 5.59 3.05
CA ALA A 107 -11.14 4.66 3.97
C ALA A 107 -12.60 5.09 4.20
N VAL A 108 -13.54 4.17 4.01
CA VAL A 108 -14.99 4.45 4.04
C VAL A 108 -15.70 3.46 4.95
N CYS A 109 -16.90 3.84 5.38
CA CYS A 109 -17.76 2.89 6.09
C CYS A 109 -18.36 1.87 5.10
N PRO A 110 -18.52 0.61 5.51
CA PRO A 110 -19.26 -0.38 4.72
C PRO A 110 -20.68 0.10 4.37
N ASN A 111 -21.19 -0.34 3.22
CA ASN A 111 -22.54 -0.09 2.73
C ASN A 111 -22.87 1.40 2.49
N THR A 112 -21.85 2.24 2.33
CA THR A 112 -22.01 3.66 1.98
C THR A 112 -21.69 3.91 0.51
N SER A 113 -22.02 5.11 0.03
CA SER A 113 -21.63 5.57 -1.31
C SER A 113 -20.25 6.21 -1.30
N VAL A 114 -19.50 6.02 -2.39
CA VAL A 114 -18.15 6.55 -2.57
C VAL A 114 -18.04 7.21 -3.92
N SER A 115 -17.37 8.37 -3.95
CA SER A 115 -17.06 9.09 -5.18
C SER A 115 -15.54 9.19 -5.37
N PHE A 116 -15.09 8.93 -6.59
CA PHE A 116 -13.72 9.14 -7.03
C PHE A 116 -13.70 10.22 -8.11
N SER A 117 -12.77 11.16 -7.99
CA SER A 117 -12.52 12.17 -9.02
C SER A 117 -11.33 11.76 -9.86
N ALA A 118 -11.41 11.96 -11.17
CA ALA A 118 -10.29 11.74 -12.09
C ALA A 118 -9.13 12.71 -11.78
N GLY A 119 -9.40 13.85 -11.15
CA GLY A 119 -8.39 14.87 -10.83
C GLY A 119 -7.70 15.47 -12.07
N LEU A 120 -8.27 15.25 -13.25
CA LEU A 120 -7.73 15.61 -14.55
C LEU A 120 -8.84 16.15 -15.44
N THR A 121 -8.51 17.15 -16.24
CA THR A 121 -9.42 17.74 -17.24
C THR A 121 -9.17 17.09 -18.59
N GLY A 122 -10.24 16.62 -19.24
CA GLY A 122 -10.18 16.02 -20.58
C GLY A 122 -11.54 16.05 -21.28
N ALA A 123 -11.53 15.68 -22.55
CA ALA A 123 -12.73 15.58 -23.37
C ALA A 123 -13.43 14.23 -23.23
N THR A 124 -12.66 13.17 -22.95
CA THR A 124 -13.20 11.81 -22.74
C THR A 124 -12.67 11.20 -21.46
N TYR A 125 -13.52 10.41 -20.81
CA TYR A 125 -13.24 9.69 -19.57
C TYR A 125 -13.67 8.23 -19.73
N GLN A 126 -12.86 7.31 -19.22
CA GLN A 126 -13.18 5.90 -19.11
C GLN A 126 -12.62 5.37 -17.79
N TRP A 127 -13.50 5.20 -16.81
CA TRP A 127 -13.11 4.58 -15.55
C TRP A 127 -12.82 3.09 -15.73
N GLN A 128 -11.81 2.63 -15.00
CA GLN A 128 -11.32 1.27 -15.00
C GLN A 128 -11.19 0.75 -13.56
N VAL A 129 -11.44 -0.54 -13.37
CA VAL A 129 -11.23 -1.24 -12.09
C VAL A 129 -10.21 -2.37 -12.26
N ASP A 130 -9.36 -2.53 -11.26
CA ASP A 130 -8.51 -3.70 -11.06
C ASP A 130 -8.95 -4.43 -9.78
N ILE A 131 -9.36 -5.69 -9.95
CA ILE A 131 -9.80 -6.60 -8.88
C ILE A 131 -8.72 -7.63 -8.50
N GLY A 132 -7.48 -7.44 -8.97
CA GLY A 132 -6.34 -8.33 -8.75
C GLY A 132 -5.78 -8.98 -10.01
N SER A 133 -6.36 -8.72 -11.18
CA SER A 133 -5.98 -9.30 -12.48
C SER A 133 -5.61 -8.24 -13.52
N GLY A 134 -5.47 -6.98 -13.12
CA GLY A 134 -5.24 -5.84 -14.00
C GLY A 134 -6.52 -5.05 -14.31
N TYR A 135 -6.33 -3.92 -14.99
CA TYR A 135 -7.38 -2.94 -15.23
C TYR A 135 -8.33 -3.35 -16.36
N SER A 136 -9.63 -3.25 -16.09
CA SER A 136 -10.73 -3.47 -17.02
C SER A 136 -11.65 -2.25 -17.09
N ASN A 137 -12.21 -1.95 -18.26
CA ASN A 137 -13.12 -0.81 -18.44
C ASN A 137 -14.44 -1.07 -17.70
N LEU A 138 -14.88 -0.07 -16.93
CA LEU A 138 -16.19 -0.08 -16.28
C LEU A 138 -17.29 0.40 -17.24
N SER A 139 -18.48 -0.15 -17.08
CA SER A 139 -19.72 0.32 -17.67
C SER A 139 -20.66 0.81 -16.57
N ASN A 140 -21.53 1.79 -16.86
CA ASN A 140 -22.59 2.16 -15.92
C ASN A 140 -23.51 0.95 -15.68
N GLY A 141 -23.89 0.71 -14.43
CA GLY A 141 -24.70 -0.45 -14.03
C GLY A 141 -24.25 -1.04 -12.69
N GLY A 142 -25.14 -1.80 -12.05
CA GLY A 142 -24.90 -2.30 -10.69
C GLY A 142 -24.63 -1.14 -9.73
N ILE A 143 -23.47 -1.16 -9.07
CA ILE A 143 -23.05 -0.09 -8.16
C ILE A 143 -22.41 1.11 -8.88
N TYR A 144 -22.02 0.99 -10.15
CA TYR A 144 -21.21 1.98 -10.85
C TYR A 144 -22.07 2.98 -11.62
N SER A 145 -21.78 4.27 -11.43
CA SER A 145 -22.36 5.37 -12.20
C SER A 145 -21.32 6.46 -12.49
N GLY A 146 -21.48 7.18 -13.60
CA GLY A 146 -20.54 8.23 -14.01
C GLY A 146 -19.25 7.72 -14.64
N VAL A 147 -19.22 6.48 -15.15
CA VAL A 147 -17.99 5.83 -15.67
C VAL A 147 -17.34 6.55 -16.86
N ASN A 148 -18.06 7.44 -17.54
CA ASN A 148 -17.55 8.29 -18.63
C ASN A 148 -17.55 9.78 -18.28
N THR A 149 -17.52 10.11 -17.00
CA THR A 149 -17.50 11.49 -16.50
C THR A 149 -16.25 11.74 -15.64
N PRO A 150 -15.95 13.00 -15.27
CA PRO A 150 -14.85 13.30 -14.35
C PRO A 150 -14.97 12.63 -12.97
N THR A 151 -16.17 12.19 -12.59
CA THR A 151 -16.44 11.59 -11.27
C THR A 151 -17.09 10.21 -11.41
N LEU A 152 -16.47 9.18 -10.84
CA LEU A 152 -17.07 7.86 -10.68
C LEU A 152 -17.75 7.77 -9.32
N THR A 153 -18.99 7.28 -9.30
CA THR A 153 -19.75 7.05 -8.07
C THR A 153 -20.09 5.57 -7.92
N LEU A 154 -19.84 5.04 -6.73
CA LEU A 154 -20.22 3.71 -6.28
C LEU A 154 -21.31 3.86 -5.22
N SER A 155 -22.50 3.29 -5.42
CA SER A 155 -23.67 3.56 -4.56
C SER A 155 -23.66 2.84 -3.21
N THR A 156 -23.28 1.57 -3.17
CA THR A 156 -23.30 0.72 -1.96
C THR A 156 -22.11 -0.23 -1.97
N VAL A 157 -20.99 0.21 -1.39
CA VAL A 157 -19.77 -0.61 -1.37
C VAL A 157 -19.69 -1.48 -0.11
N SER A 158 -19.61 -2.80 -0.28
CA SER A 158 -19.36 -3.73 0.83
C SER A 158 -17.86 -3.96 1.03
N THR A 159 -17.49 -4.50 2.18
CA THR A 159 -16.08 -4.79 2.54
C THR A 159 -15.40 -5.80 1.59
N SER A 160 -16.17 -6.58 0.83
CA SER A 160 -15.65 -7.47 -0.23
C SER A 160 -14.95 -6.74 -1.38
N PHE A 161 -15.16 -5.43 -1.52
CA PHE A 161 -14.48 -4.59 -2.52
C PHE A 161 -13.14 -4.03 -1.99
N ALA A 162 -12.72 -4.40 -0.78
CA ALA A 162 -11.48 -3.94 -0.19
C ALA A 162 -10.28 -4.29 -1.09
N GLY A 163 -9.42 -3.31 -1.33
CA GLY A 163 -8.23 -3.48 -2.16
C GLY A 163 -8.47 -3.32 -3.66
N PHE A 164 -9.72 -3.21 -4.13
CA PHE A 164 -10.01 -2.87 -5.52
C PHE A 164 -9.45 -1.49 -5.84
N ARG A 165 -8.83 -1.37 -7.03
CA ARG A 165 -8.17 -0.15 -7.48
C ARG A 165 -8.94 0.45 -8.64
N TYR A 166 -9.18 1.74 -8.59
CA TYR A 166 -9.92 2.49 -9.60
C TYR A 166 -9.02 3.55 -10.21
N ARG A 167 -9.04 3.69 -11.53
CA ARG A 167 -8.39 4.79 -12.24
C ARG A 167 -9.22 5.21 -13.43
N CYS A 168 -9.03 6.42 -13.89
CA CYS A 168 -9.67 6.93 -15.10
C CYS A 168 -8.65 7.04 -16.23
N LEU A 169 -8.98 6.50 -17.41
CA LEU A 169 -8.30 6.80 -18.66
C LEU A 169 -8.94 8.05 -19.27
N VAL A 170 -8.17 9.12 -19.35
CA VAL A 170 -8.57 10.42 -19.87
C VAL A 170 -7.96 10.61 -21.26
N ASN A 171 -8.76 11.05 -22.23
CA ASN A 171 -8.35 11.26 -23.63
C ASN A 171 -7.66 10.04 -24.29
N GLY A 172 -7.85 8.82 -23.75
CA GLY A 172 -7.31 7.58 -24.29
C GLY A 172 -5.82 7.32 -24.02
N ASN A 173 -5.09 8.23 -23.38
CA ASN A 173 -3.64 8.07 -23.17
C ASN A 173 -3.11 8.58 -21.82
N ILE A 174 -3.92 9.27 -21.02
CA ILE A 174 -3.51 9.79 -19.70
C ILE A 174 -4.29 9.04 -18.62
N TYR A 175 -3.60 8.43 -17.67
CA TYR A 175 -4.24 7.78 -16.53
C TYR A 175 -4.29 8.74 -15.33
N SER A 176 -5.44 8.77 -14.67
CA SER A 176 -5.55 9.36 -13.34
C SER A 176 -4.71 8.58 -12.32
N PRO A 177 -4.41 9.18 -11.18
CA PRO A 177 -3.93 8.46 -10.00
C PRO A 177 -4.87 7.31 -9.63
N GLU A 178 -4.29 6.26 -9.06
CA GLU A 178 -5.06 5.11 -8.58
C GLU A 178 -5.81 5.50 -7.30
N ASN A 179 -7.07 5.09 -7.20
CA ASN A 179 -7.88 5.18 -6.00
C ASN A 179 -8.04 3.77 -5.44
N ILE A 180 -7.57 3.53 -4.22
CA ILE A 180 -7.68 2.21 -3.58
C ILE A 180 -8.84 2.26 -2.60
N LEU A 181 -9.83 1.40 -2.79
CA LEU A 181 -10.95 1.30 -1.86
C LEU A 181 -10.51 0.57 -0.60
N ARG A 182 -10.68 1.22 0.55
CA ARG A 182 -10.39 0.66 1.87
C ARG A 182 -11.57 0.89 2.79
N PHE A 183 -11.71 0.03 3.78
CA PHE A 183 -12.73 0.17 4.82
C PHE A 183 -12.04 0.42 6.15
N SER A 184 -12.58 1.32 6.93
CA SER A 184 -12.11 1.56 8.29
C SER A 184 -13.27 1.90 9.21
N SER A 185 -13.16 1.47 10.46
CA SER A 185 -14.04 1.93 11.52
C SER A 185 -13.22 2.22 12.77
N GLU A 186 -13.67 3.23 13.51
CA GLU A 186 -13.07 3.63 14.77
C GLU A 186 -13.91 3.14 15.94
N TRP A 187 -13.24 2.70 16.99
CA TRP A 187 -13.88 2.32 18.23
C TRP A 187 -14.29 3.58 19.01
N THR A 188 -15.56 3.63 19.40
CA THR A 188 -16.11 4.69 20.24
C THR A 188 -16.41 4.19 21.65
N GLY A 189 -16.80 2.91 21.79
CA GLY A 189 -17.27 2.35 23.06
C GLY A 189 -18.50 3.08 23.62
N ALA A 190 -19.27 3.76 22.76
CA ALA A 190 -20.30 4.72 23.15
C ALA A 190 -21.51 4.08 23.86
N LEU A 191 -21.87 2.85 23.48
CA LEU A 191 -22.99 2.14 24.12
C LEU A 191 -22.52 1.23 25.25
N ASN A 192 -21.42 0.51 25.03
CA ASN A 192 -20.78 -0.35 26.02
C ASN A 192 -19.38 -0.74 25.54
N ASN A 193 -18.74 -1.69 26.22
CA ASN A 193 -17.43 -2.19 25.84
C ASN A 193 -17.46 -3.39 24.88
N VAL A 194 -18.62 -3.93 24.48
CA VAL A 194 -18.69 -5.19 23.71
C VAL A 194 -18.30 -4.96 22.24
N TRP A 195 -17.27 -5.66 21.77
CA TRP A 195 -16.75 -5.53 20.39
C TRP A 195 -17.82 -5.75 19.33
N THR A 196 -18.71 -6.72 19.54
CA THR A 196 -19.73 -7.13 18.58
C THR A 196 -20.98 -6.26 18.58
N ASN A 197 -21.02 -5.19 19.37
CA ASN A 197 -22.11 -4.22 19.29
C ASN A 197 -21.81 -3.19 18.19
N PRO A 198 -22.61 -3.13 17.11
CA PRO A 198 -22.38 -2.19 16.01
C PRO A 198 -22.34 -0.72 16.46
N GLY A 199 -23.14 -0.33 17.47
CA GLY A 199 -23.19 1.05 17.95
C GLY A 199 -21.95 1.51 18.74
N ASN A 200 -20.97 0.62 18.97
CA ASN A 200 -19.67 1.01 19.49
C ASN A 200 -18.67 1.41 18.38
N TRP A 201 -19.07 1.33 17.12
CA TRP A 201 -18.23 1.61 15.96
C TRP A 201 -18.74 2.83 15.20
N THR A 202 -17.83 3.69 14.72
CA THR A 202 -18.21 4.90 13.96
C THR A 202 -19.03 4.60 12.70
N CYS A 203 -18.87 3.41 12.12
CA CYS A 203 -19.64 2.97 10.97
C CYS A 203 -20.97 2.28 11.31
N ASN A 204 -21.34 2.15 12.59
CA ASN A 204 -22.51 1.38 13.04
C ASN A 204 -22.56 -0.06 12.49
N VAL A 205 -21.38 -0.65 12.24
CA VAL A 205 -21.17 -2.00 11.71
C VAL A 205 -19.97 -2.58 12.43
N VAL A 206 -20.06 -3.84 12.84
CA VAL A 206 -18.93 -4.55 13.45
C VAL A 206 -17.85 -4.79 12.38
N PRO A 207 -16.58 -4.42 12.62
CA PRO A 207 -15.49 -4.68 11.69
C PRO A 207 -15.33 -6.15 11.37
N ASP A 208 -14.97 -6.43 10.11
CA ASP A 208 -14.64 -7.76 9.61
C ASP A 208 -13.18 -7.82 9.14
N ALA A 209 -12.77 -8.98 8.61
CA ALA A 209 -11.42 -9.22 8.08
C ALA A 209 -10.94 -8.19 7.03
N ASN A 210 -11.83 -7.41 6.42
CA ASN A 210 -11.50 -6.42 5.39
C ASN A 210 -11.60 -4.98 5.91
N THR A 211 -11.90 -4.80 7.21
CA THR A 211 -12.10 -3.49 7.85
C THR A 211 -10.92 -3.15 8.76
N ALA A 212 -10.24 -2.03 8.49
CA ALA A 212 -9.21 -1.50 9.38
C ALA A 212 -9.85 -0.92 10.65
N VAL A 213 -9.26 -1.23 11.81
CA VAL A 213 -9.73 -0.78 13.12
C VAL A 213 -8.74 0.20 13.72
N TYR A 214 -9.26 1.32 14.21
CA TYR A 214 -8.53 2.26 15.04
C TYR A 214 -9.18 2.34 16.43
N ILE A 215 -8.37 2.23 17.49
CA ILE A 215 -8.79 2.43 18.88
C ILE A 215 -8.14 3.72 19.39
N PRO A 216 -8.91 4.79 19.63
CA PRO A 216 -8.41 6.06 20.12
C PRO A 216 -8.19 6.02 21.64
N SER A 217 -7.31 6.90 22.13
CA SER A 217 -7.08 7.09 23.56
C SER A 217 -8.34 7.62 24.26
N GLY A 218 -8.54 7.28 25.53
CA GLY A 218 -9.65 7.78 26.33
C GLY A 218 -11.00 7.10 26.07
N THR A 219 -11.03 6.03 25.27
CA THR A 219 -12.20 5.17 25.12
C THR A 219 -12.19 4.01 26.10
N THR A 220 -13.37 3.42 26.34
CA THR A 220 -13.48 2.16 27.08
C THR A 220 -12.76 1.05 26.32
N ALA A 221 -12.03 0.19 27.03
CA ALA A 221 -11.32 -0.92 26.39
C ALA A 221 -12.32 -1.87 25.72
N PRO A 222 -12.20 -2.17 24.41
CA PRO A 222 -13.06 -3.15 23.76
C PRO A 222 -12.92 -4.52 24.43
N PHE A 223 -14.06 -5.18 24.62
CA PHE A 223 -14.21 -6.49 25.23
C PHE A 223 -14.69 -7.49 24.17
N ILE A 224 -13.86 -8.50 23.91
CA ILE A 224 -14.08 -9.55 22.93
C ILE A 224 -14.52 -10.82 23.66
N SER A 225 -15.77 -11.20 23.42
CA SER A 225 -16.42 -12.41 23.97
C SER A 225 -16.87 -13.41 22.91
N SER A 226 -16.38 -13.26 21.68
CA SER A 226 -16.60 -14.16 20.54
C SER A 226 -15.41 -14.10 19.59
N ASN A 227 -15.30 -15.04 18.65
CA ASN A 227 -14.27 -14.95 17.62
C ASN A 227 -14.62 -13.82 16.64
N VAL A 228 -13.71 -12.86 16.51
CA VAL A 228 -13.87 -11.67 15.66
C VAL A 228 -12.65 -11.50 14.78
N ALA A 229 -12.79 -10.72 13.71
CA ALA A 229 -11.70 -10.43 12.80
C ALA A 229 -11.67 -8.94 12.43
N CYS A 230 -10.46 -8.42 12.19
CA CYS A 230 -10.26 -7.14 11.53
C CYS A 230 -9.17 -7.25 10.46
N TYR A 231 -9.09 -6.26 9.56
CA TYR A 231 -7.99 -6.18 8.60
C TYR A 231 -6.70 -5.76 9.29
N SER A 232 -6.74 -4.67 10.05
CA SER A 232 -5.59 -4.17 10.80
C SER A 232 -6.09 -3.59 12.12
N LEU A 233 -5.27 -3.67 13.17
CA LEU A 233 -5.55 -3.03 14.45
C LEU A 233 -4.49 -1.96 14.71
N THR A 234 -4.92 -0.71 14.78
CA THR A 234 -4.08 0.42 15.23
C THR A 234 -4.64 0.94 16.54
N MET A 235 -3.75 1.18 17.50
CA MET A 235 -4.11 1.54 18.86
C MET A 235 -3.35 2.79 19.26
N ALA A 236 -4.06 3.80 19.77
CA ALA A 236 -3.43 4.96 20.38
C ALA A 236 -2.64 4.54 21.65
N PRO A 237 -1.65 5.34 22.09
CA PRO A 237 -0.94 5.06 23.35
C PRO A 237 -1.89 4.88 24.52
N ASN A 238 -1.53 3.99 25.46
CA ASN A 238 -2.29 3.69 26.68
C ASN A 238 -3.72 3.16 26.43
N THR A 239 -3.96 2.50 25.29
CA THR A 239 -5.21 1.77 25.03
C THR A 239 -4.99 0.27 25.19
N THR A 240 -6.07 -0.46 25.49
CA THR A 240 -6.05 -1.92 25.66
C THR A 240 -7.26 -2.56 24.97
N VAL A 241 -7.11 -3.83 24.58
CA VAL A 241 -8.21 -4.70 24.12
C VAL A 241 -8.23 -5.90 25.06
N LEU A 242 -9.41 -6.23 25.58
CA LEU A 242 -9.63 -7.36 26.48
C LEU A 242 -10.27 -8.50 25.70
N VAL A 243 -9.66 -9.69 25.76
CA VAL A 243 -10.18 -10.90 25.11
C VAL A 243 -10.46 -11.93 26.20
N ILE A 244 -11.70 -12.42 26.29
CA ILE A 244 -12.03 -13.47 27.26
C ILE A 244 -11.44 -14.81 26.80
N SER A 245 -11.06 -15.65 27.77
CA SER A 245 -10.51 -16.98 27.51
C SER A 245 -11.41 -17.80 26.56
N GLY A 246 -10.79 -18.49 25.60
CA GLY A 246 -11.49 -19.32 24.61
C GLY A 246 -11.88 -18.62 23.30
N PHE A 247 -11.65 -17.31 23.18
CA PHE A 247 -11.89 -16.57 21.93
C PHE A 247 -10.65 -15.82 21.44
N GLY A 248 -10.69 -15.39 20.17
CA GLY A 248 -9.60 -14.66 19.54
C GLY A 248 -10.03 -13.48 18.68
N LEU A 249 -9.11 -12.53 18.52
CA LEU A 249 -9.12 -11.50 17.49
C LEU A 249 -8.19 -11.91 16.36
N SER A 250 -8.74 -12.19 15.19
CA SER A 250 -7.95 -12.46 13.98
C SER A 250 -7.62 -11.16 13.25
N ILE A 251 -6.34 -10.90 13.02
CA ILE A 251 -5.88 -9.76 12.20
C ILE A 251 -5.38 -10.34 10.87
N THR A 252 -6.10 -10.06 9.79
CA THR A 252 -5.87 -10.74 8.50
C THR A 252 -5.00 -9.95 7.52
N GLY A 253 -4.92 -8.63 7.69
CA GLY A 253 -4.02 -7.79 6.94
C GLY A 253 -2.58 -8.13 7.27
N LYS A 254 -1.78 -8.44 6.25
CA LYS A 254 -0.33 -8.51 6.41
C LYS A 254 0.18 -7.09 6.65
N ASN A 255 1.12 -6.94 7.58
CA ASN A 255 1.94 -5.72 7.70
C ASN A 255 2.80 -5.57 6.44
N ASN A 256 2.17 -5.15 5.33
CA ASN A 256 2.79 -4.90 4.04
C ASN A 256 3.85 -3.81 4.09
#